data_AF-X6NYZ5-F1
#
_entry.id   AF-X6NYZ5-F1
#
_cell.length_a   1.000
_cell.length_b   1.000
_cell.length_c   1.000
_cell.angle_alpha   90.00
_cell.angle_beta   90.00
_cell.angle_gamma   90.00
#
_symmetry.space_group_name_H-M   'P 1'
#
loop_
_entity.id
_entity.type
_entity.pdbx_description
1 polymer ?
#
loop_
_entity_poly.entity_id
_entity_poly.type
_entity_poly.pdbx_seq_one_letter_code
_entity_poly.pdbx_strand_id
1 'polypeptide(L)'
;MGNQNTSHFERLKDLPSTLSDSQCVLYKHEILICGGFRKENCYSYHTIKNKYKFICDYPSNIELYGHCVVKLIDNKNEITLLSFGGSIKHTLMMKHASIWDNNNKIKKSNNYNQWIPFTDNHNNQLSLEEIKIIIMECVQ
;
A
#
# COMPACT_ATOMS: atom_id res chain seq x y z
N MET A 1 43.47 -10.21 14.62
CA MET A 1 42.99 -9.47 13.43
C MET A 1 41.57 -9.92 13.14
N GLY A 2 40.57 -9.19 13.63
CA GLY A 2 39.16 -9.49 13.40
C GLY A 2 38.51 -8.26 12.77
N ASN A 3 38.24 -8.31 11.48
CA ASN A 3 37.53 -7.25 10.77
C ASN A 3 36.03 -7.44 11.06
N GLN A 4 35.48 -6.71 12.03
CA GLN A 4 34.04 -6.66 12.22
C GLN A 4 33.45 -5.77 11.13
N ASN A 5 32.85 -6.40 10.12
CA ASN A 5 31.98 -5.72 9.17
C ASN A 5 30.74 -5.21 9.93
N THR A 6 30.81 -4.00 10.48
CA THR A 6 29.65 -3.30 11.03
C THR A 6 28.86 -2.71 9.87
N SER A 7 28.00 -3.53 9.27
CA SER A 7 26.97 -3.02 8.36
C SER A 7 26.07 -2.05 9.15
N HIS A 8 25.95 -0.80 8.69
CA HIS A 8 24.97 0.15 9.24
C HIS A 8 23.52 -0.25 8.95
N PHE A 9 23.32 -1.23 8.07
CA PHE A 9 22.02 -1.76 7.70
C PHE A 9 21.80 -3.12 8.35
N GLU A 10 20.67 -3.25 9.04
CA GLU A 10 20.15 -4.52 9.50
C GLU A 10 19.20 -5.10 8.46
N ARG A 11 19.41 -6.36 8.09
CA ARG A 11 18.50 -7.07 7.18
C ARG A 11 17.24 -7.46 7.95
N LEU A 12 16.07 -7.09 7.42
CA LEU A 12 14.77 -7.54 7.92
C LEU A 12 14.52 -8.99 7.55
N LYS A 13 13.47 -9.61 8.09
CA LYS A 13 13.05 -10.94 7.61
C LYS A 13 12.77 -10.92 6.12
N ASP A 14 13.07 -12.03 5.47
CA ASP A 14 12.75 -12.19 4.06
C ASP A 14 11.24 -12.14 3.83
N LEU A 15 10.85 -11.50 2.74
CA LEU A 15 9.45 -11.48 2.34
C LEU A 15 8.98 -12.88 1.94
N PRO A 16 7.66 -13.16 2.08
CA PRO A 16 7.06 -14.38 1.54
C PRO A 16 7.24 -14.55 0.03
N SER A 17 7.45 -13.45 -0.70
CA SER A 17 7.67 -13.42 -2.15
C SER A 17 8.66 -12.34 -2.52
N THR A 18 9.41 -12.56 -3.61
CA THR A 18 10.29 -11.54 -4.17
C THR A 18 9.45 -10.43 -4.78
N LEU A 19 9.72 -9.20 -4.34
CA LEU A 19 9.05 -8.00 -4.78
C LEU A 19 10.08 -7.07 -5.42
N SER A 20 9.77 -6.56 -6.60
CA SER A 20 10.56 -5.54 -7.30
C SER A 20 9.63 -4.41 -7.73
N ASP A 21 10.14 -3.17 -7.72
CA ASP A 21 9.37 -1.96 -8.05
C ASP A 21 8.07 -1.78 -7.25
N SER A 22 8.02 -2.38 -6.05
CA SER A 22 6.90 -2.24 -5.13
C SER A 22 6.80 -0.85 -4.55
N GLN A 23 5.58 -0.37 -4.39
CA GLN A 23 5.32 0.89 -3.71
C GLN A 23 5.11 0.62 -2.22
N CYS A 24 5.72 1.45 -1.36
CA CYS A 24 5.67 1.28 0.08
C CYS A 24 5.11 2.53 0.76
N VAL A 25 4.21 2.35 1.73
CA VAL A 25 3.63 3.44 2.52
C VAL A 25 3.77 3.13 4.01
N LEU A 26 4.27 4.08 4.79
CA LEU A 26 4.36 3.95 6.24
C LEU A 26 2.99 4.28 6.89
N TYR A 27 2.51 3.39 7.75
CA TYR A 27 1.32 3.59 8.57
C TYR A 27 1.57 3.06 9.99
N LYS A 28 1.75 3.97 10.95
CA LYS A 28 2.08 3.63 12.35
C LYS A 28 3.33 2.72 12.41
N HIS A 29 3.18 1.50 12.95
CA HIS A 29 4.24 0.49 13.04
C HIS A 29 4.20 -0.51 11.87
N GLU A 30 3.55 -0.15 10.77
CA GLU A 30 3.41 -0.98 9.57
C GLU A 30 4.06 -0.29 8.37
N ILE A 31 4.80 -1.07 7.59
CA ILE A 31 5.16 -0.72 6.22
C ILE A 31 4.19 -1.49 5.32
N LEU A 32 3.29 -0.76 4.67
CA LEU A 32 2.37 -1.30 3.68
C LEU A 32 3.14 -1.41 2.36
N ILE A 33 3.11 -2.58 1.76
CA ILE A 33 3.81 -2.89 0.52
C ILE A 33 2.73 -3.27 -0.49
N CYS A 34 2.60 -2.48 -1.55
CA CYS A 34 1.50 -2.55 -2.49
C CYS A 34 1.99 -3.00 -3.86
N GLY A 35 1.77 -4.28 -4.17
CA GLY A 35 2.07 -4.85 -5.48
C GLY A 35 3.53 -4.71 -5.90
N GLY A 36 3.80 -4.66 -7.19
CA GLY A 36 5.13 -4.54 -7.79
C GLY A 36 5.16 -5.08 -9.22
N PHE A 37 6.34 -5.16 -9.82
CA PHE A 37 6.50 -5.74 -11.16
C PHE A 37 5.98 -7.18 -11.20
N ARG A 38 4.88 -7.41 -11.93
CA ARG A 38 4.18 -8.71 -12.04
C ARG A 38 3.75 -9.29 -10.69
N LYS A 39 3.50 -8.44 -9.69
CA LYS A 39 3.06 -8.85 -8.34
C LYS A 39 1.86 -8.03 -7.94
N GLU A 40 0.71 -8.69 -7.80
CA GLU A 40 -0.55 -8.05 -7.40
C GLU A 40 -0.75 -8.05 -5.88
N ASN A 41 0.01 -8.88 -5.14
CA ASN A 41 -0.17 -9.05 -3.71
C ASN A 41 0.27 -7.80 -2.92
N CYS A 42 -0.50 -7.47 -1.90
CA CYS A 42 -0.19 -6.46 -0.91
C CYS A 42 0.12 -7.09 0.45
N TYR A 43 1.12 -6.56 1.14
CA TYR A 43 1.56 -7.03 2.46
C TYR A 43 1.68 -5.88 3.45
N SER A 44 1.48 -6.18 4.73
CA SER A 44 1.86 -5.30 5.84
C SER A 44 3.03 -5.94 6.58
N TYR A 45 4.14 -5.23 6.66
CA TYR A 45 5.26 -5.56 7.52
C TYR A 45 5.18 -4.79 8.82
N HIS A 46 5.05 -5.49 9.94
CA HIS A 46 5.03 -4.83 11.25
C HIS A 46 6.45 -4.68 11.79
N THR A 47 6.89 -3.43 11.98
CA THR A 47 8.27 -3.08 12.34
C THR A 47 8.69 -3.63 13.71
N ILE A 48 7.84 -3.51 14.72
CA ILE A 48 8.11 -4.06 16.07
C ILE A 48 8.03 -5.60 16.10
N LYS A 49 7.01 -6.19 15.45
CA LYS A 49 6.81 -7.65 15.48
C LYS A 49 7.76 -8.39 14.54
N ASN A 50 8.42 -7.69 13.62
CA ASN A 50 9.27 -8.23 12.55
C ASN A 50 8.61 -9.41 11.85
N LYS A 51 7.41 -9.17 11.31
CA LYS A 51 6.59 -10.18 10.61
C LYS A 51 5.79 -9.52 9.50
N TYR A 52 5.60 -10.28 8.43
CA TYR A 52 4.72 -9.93 7.31
C TYR A 52 3.35 -10.57 7.50
N LYS A 53 2.32 -9.90 7.02
CA LYS A 53 0.98 -10.47 6.79
C LYS A 53 0.45 -10.00 5.44
N PHE A 54 -0.24 -10.90 4.77
CA PHE A 54 -0.99 -10.58 3.56
C PHE A 54 -2.15 -9.63 3.88
N ILE A 55 -2.40 -8.66 3.00
CA ILE A 55 -3.52 -7.72 3.08
C ILE A 55 -4.60 -8.17 2.09
N CYS A 56 -4.28 -8.08 0.79
CA CYS A 56 -5.16 -8.40 -0.34
C CYS A 56 -4.35 -8.41 -1.64
N ASP A 57 -5.05 -8.65 -2.76
CA ASP A 57 -4.52 -8.50 -4.10
C ASP A 57 -5.10 -7.27 -4.78
N TYR A 58 -4.33 -6.70 -5.71
CA TYR A 58 -4.88 -5.87 -6.76
C TYR A 58 -5.84 -6.68 -7.65
N PRO A 59 -6.83 -6.04 -8.30
CA PRO A 59 -7.68 -6.71 -9.28
C PRO A 59 -6.86 -7.34 -10.42
N SER A 60 -7.23 -8.54 -10.87
CA SER A 60 -6.45 -9.32 -11.84
C SER A 60 -6.36 -8.72 -13.24
N ASN A 61 -7.13 -7.66 -13.52
CA ASN A 61 -7.20 -6.99 -14.82
C ASN A 61 -6.34 -5.72 -14.89
N ILE A 62 -5.45 -5.47 -13.92
CA ILE A 62 -4.58 -4.29 -13.91
C ILE A 62 -3.10 -4.66 -14.09
N GLU A 63 -2.35 -3.74 -14.70
CA GLU A 63 -0.90 -3.87 -14.83
C GLU A 63 -0.19 -2.79 -14.00
N LEU A 64 0.61 -3.23 -13.03
CA LEU A 64 1.27 -2.37 -12.05
C LEU A 64 2.60 -1.78 -12.53
N TYR A 65 3.00 -1.99 -13.78
CA TYR A 65 4.24 -1.42 -14.30
C TYR A 65 4.14 0.11 -14.36
N GLY A 66 4.96 0.82 -13.58
CA GLY A 66 4.89 2.29 -13.49
C GLY A 66 3.71 2.83 -12.69
N HIS A 67 3.14 2.04 -11.78
CA HIS A 67 2.15 2.53 -10.82
C HIS A 67 2.79 3.28 -9.66
N CYS A 68 2.04 4.19 -9.06
CA CYS A 68 2.37 4.92 -7.85
C CYS A 68 1.28 4.69 -6.80
N VAL A 69 1.68 4.68 -5.52
CA VAL A 69 0.74 4.63 -4.40
C VAL A 69 1.04 5.79 -3.47
N VAL A 70 0.02 6.60 -3.19
CA VAL A 70 0.12 7.76 -2.29
C VAL A 70 -0.87 7.64 -1.15
N LYS A 71 -0.50 8.26 -0.03
CA LYS A 71 -1.39 8.46 1.11
C LYS A 71 -2.32 9.64 0.81
N LEU A 72 -3.64 9.42 0.88
CA LEU A 72 -4.65 10.45 0.65
C LEU A 72 -5.13 11.10 1.95
N ILE A 73 -5.55 10.28 2.93
CA ILE A 73 -6.08 10.74 4.23
C ILE A 73 -5.55 9.83 5.33
N ASP A 74 -5.23 10.40 6.49
CA ASP A 74 -4.92 9.68 7.72
C ASP A 74 -6.03 9.91 8.76
N ASN A 75 -6.57 8.82 9.30
CA ASN A 75 -7.49 8.85 10.42
C ASN A 75 -6.91 8.02 11.58
N LYS A 76 -7.40 8.24 12.81
CA LYS A 76 -6.87 7.53 14.00
C LYS A 76 -6.83 6.01 13.85
N ASN A 77 -7.74 5.42 13.07
CA ASN A 77 -7.93 3.98 12.97
C ASN A 77 -7.60 3.40 11.58
N GLU A 78 -7.49 4.22 10.55
CA GLU A 78 -7.35 3.79 9.15
C GLU A 78 -6.56 4.81 8.32
N ILE A 79 -5.98 4.34 7.23
CA ILE A 79 -5.32 5.16 6.21
C ILE A 79 -5.99 4.90 4.88
N THR A 80 -6.26 5.97 4.13
CA THR A 80 -6.76 5.87 2.75
C THR A 80 -5.58 6.01 1.79
N LEU A 81 -5.39 5.00 0.96
CA LEU A 81 -4.38 4.96 -0.09
C LEU A 81 -5.05 5.18 -1.46
N LEU A 82 -4.35 5.89 -2.34
CA LEU A 82 -4.69 6.02 -3.74
C LEU A 82 -3.57 5.38 -4.56
N SER A 83 -3.93 4.38 -5.37
CA SER A 83 -3.05 3.75 -6.35
C SER A 83 -3.44 4.20 -7.73
N PHE A 84 -2.47 4.62 -8.53
CA PHE A 84 -2.73 5.14 -9.87
C PHE A 84 -1.53 4.94 -10.79
N GLY A 85 -1.74 5.22 -12.08
CA GLY A 85 -0.71 5.03 -13.11
C GLY A 85 -0.83 3.64 -13.71
N GLY A 86 0.29 2.93 -13.84
CA GLY A 86 0.30 1.66 -14.57
C GLY A 86 0.48 1.85 -16.08
N SER A 87 0.86 0.76 -16.76
CA SER A 87 0.89 0.67 -18.23
C SER A 87 -0.53 0.70 -18.77
N ILE A 88 -1.43 -0.06 -18.14
CA ILE A 88 -2.87 0.09 -18.26
C ILE A 88 -3.32 1.03 -17.16
N LYS A 89 -3.73 2.25 -17.53
CA LYS A 89 -4.07 3.30 -16.57
C LYS A 89 -5.17 2.84 -15.62
N HIS A 90 -4.89 2.88 -14.32
CA HIS A 90 -5.88 2.66 -13.27
C HIS A 90 -5.89 3.82 -12.27
N THR A 91 -7.01 3.93 -11.56
CA THR A 91 -7.15 4.75 -10.35
C THR A 91 -7.96 3.92 -9.35
N LEU A 92 -7.33 3.51 -8.26
CA LEU A 92 -7.89 2.63 -7.24
C LEU A 92 -7.70 3.26 -5.86
N MET A 93 -8.66 3.05 -4.99
CA MET A 93 -8.61 3.48 -3.59
C MET A 93 -8.63 2.26 -2.68
N MET A 94 -7.90 2.33 -1.57
CA MET A 94 -8.00 1.37 -0.49
C MET A 94 -8.13 2.09 0.84
N LYS A 95 -9.13 1.72 1.63
CA LYS A 95 -9.18 2.04 3.06
C LYS A 95 -8.48 0.92 3.82
N HIS A 96 -7.25 1.17 4.27
CA HIS A 96 -6.50 0.21 5.05
C HIS A 96 -6.74 0.40 6.54
N ALA A 97 -7.22 -0.65 7.19
CA ALA A 97 -7.27 -0.77 8.63
C ALA A 97 -6.30 -1.89 9.07
N SER A 98 -5.47 -1.58 10.07
CA SER A 98 -4.41 -2.49 10.54
C SER A 98 -4.91 -3.93 10.69
N ILE A 99 -4.25 -4.88 10.02
CA ILE A 99 -4.52 -6.32 10.17
C ILE A 99 -3.83 -6.93 11.39
N TRP A 100 -3.18 -6.10 12.19
CA TRP A 100 -2.52 -6.48 13.44
C TRP A 100 -3.38 -6.20 14.67
N ASP A 101 -4.38 -5.32 14.55
CA ASP A 101 -5.32 -5.00 15.63
C ASP A 101 -6.48 -5.99 15.69
N ASN A 102 -6.83 -6.46 16.90
CA ASN A 102 -7.86 -7.48 17.13
C ASN A 102 -9.31 -6.99 16.98
N ASN A 103 -9.57 -5.69 16.78
CA ASN A 103 -10.92 -5.12 16.64
C ASN A 103 -11.57 -5.39 15.26
N ASN A 104 -11.32 -6.55 14.67
CA ASN A 104 -11.60 -6.91 13.27
C ASN A 104 -13.10 -7.06 12.91
N LYS A 105 -14.03 -6.96 13.87
CA LYS A 105 -15.47 -7.14 13.58
C LYS A 105 -16.05 -6.03 12.69
N ILE A 106 -15.51 -4.81 12.73
CA ILE A 106 -16.00 -3.66 11.93
C ILE A 106 -15.47 -3.71 10.48
N LYS A 107 -14.40 -4.48 10.22
CA LYS A 107 -13.62 -4.36 8.97
C LYS A 107 -14.16 -5.16 7.79
N LYS A 108 -14.99 -6.19 8.02
CA LYS A 108 -15.50 -7.07 6.95
C LYS A 108 -16.68 -6.49 6.14
N SER A 109 -17.43 -5.52 6.66
CA SER A 109 -18.66 -5.05 6.02
C SER A 109 -18.48 -3.91 5.00
N ASN A 110 -17.30 -3.28 4.96
CA ASN A 110 -17.12 -1.98 4.29
C ASN A 110 -15.94 -1.95 3.28
N ASN A 111 -15.60 -3.08 2.66
CA ASN A 111 -14.52 -3.18 1.66
C ASN A 111 -13.16 -2.65 2.16
N TYR A 112 -12.87 -2.82 3.45
CA TYR A 112 -11.55 -2.49 3.99
C TYR A 112 -10.50 -3.44 3.43
N ASN A 113 -9.26 -2.94 3.36
CA ASN A 113 -8.09 -3.71 2.97
C ASN A 113 -8.26 -4.34 1.58
N GLN A 114 -9.01 -3.70 0.69
CA GLN A 114 -9.23 -4.11 -0.69
C GLN A 114 -9.08 -2.90 -1.60
N TRP A 115 -8.56 -3.13 -2.80
CA TRP A 115 -8.54 -2.13 -3.84
C TRP A 115 -9.91 -2.07 -4.52
N ILE A 116 -10.51 -0.89 -4.53
CA ILE A 116 -11.76 -0.61 -5.24
C ILE A 116 -11.56 0.53 -6.24
N PRO A 117 -12.35 0.59 -7.34
CA PRO A 117 -12.34 1.73 -8.23
C PRO A 117 -12.50 3.04 -7.46
N PHE A 118 -11.71 4.05 -7.79
CA PHE A 118 -11.91 5.38 -7.24
C PHE A 118 -13.09 6.04 -7.98
N THR A 119 -14.20 6.25 -7.30
CA THR A 119 -15.45 6.74 -7.91
C THR A 119 -15.95 8.04 -7.31
N ASP A 120 -16.75 8.77 -8.07
CA ASP A 120 -17.57 9.88 -7.55
C ASP A 120 -18.80 9.36 -6.76
N ASN A 121 -19.65 10.30 -6.33
CA ASN A 121 -20.88 10.00 -5.59
C ASN A 121 -21.96 9.28 -6.44
N HIS A 122 -21.77 9.21 -7.75
CA HIS A 122 -22.65 8.52 -8.70
C HIS A 122 -22.07 7.17 -9.13
N ASN A 123 -20.99 6.70 -8.48
CA ASN A 123 -20.23 5.49 -8.81
C ASN A 123 -19.55 5.52 -10.19
N ASN A 124 -19.33 6.70 -10.77
CA ASN A 124 -18.52 6.83 -11.98
C ASN A 124 -17.05 6.75 -11.59
N GLN A 125 -16.29 5.88 -12.26
CA GLN A 125 -14.85 5.77 -12.04
C GLN A 125 -14.15 7.04 -12.51
N LEU A 126 -13.32 7.61 -11.65
CA LEU A 126 -12.55 8.82 -11.94
C LEU A 126 -11.14 8.45 -12.41
N SER A 127 -10.72 9.07 -13.50
CA SER A 127 -9.35 8.99 -13.99
C SER A 127 -8.51 10.16 -13.45
N LEU A 128 -7.19 9.99 -13.32
CA LEU A 128 -6.34 11.12 -12.93
C LEU A 128 -6.20 12.21 -13.99
N GLU A 129 -6.61 11.94 -15.23
CA GLU A 129 -6.73 12.98 -16.26
C GLU A 129 -7.79 14.03 -15.85
N GLU A 130 -8.73 13.63 -15.01
CA GLU A 130 -9.82 14.48 -14.50
C GLU A 130 -9.53 15.03 -13.08
N ILE A 131 -8.48 14.55 -12.41
CA ILE A 131 -8.16 14.89 -11.01
C ILE A 131 -6.78 15.53 -10.88
N LYS A 132 -6.75 16.80 -10.45
CA LYS A 132 -5.51 17.48 -10.10
C LYS A 132 -5.06 17.07 -8.70
N ILE A 133 -4.14 16.11 -8.60
CA ILE A 133 -3.44 15.82 -7.33
C ILE A 133 -2.40 16.91 -7.09
N ILE A 134 -2.61 17.74 -6.07
CA ILE A 134 -1.58 18.65 -5.56
C ILE A 134 -0.77 17.84 -4.54
N ILE A 135 0.40 17.34 -4.95
CA ILE A 135 1.38 16.83 -3.98
C ILE A 135 1.95 18.05 -3.28
N MET A 136 1.43 18.37 -2.09
CA MET A 136 2.08 19.33 -1.21
C MET A 136 3.34 18.65 -0.68
N GLU A 137 4.49 18.94 -1.28
CA GLU A 137 5.77 18.61 -0.68
C GLU A 137 5.83 19.31 0.68
N CYS A 138 5.89 18.53 1.75
CA CYS A 138 6.23 19.04 3.07
C CYS A 138 7.73 19.34 3.03
N VAL A 139 8.08 20.58 2.65
CA VAL A 139 9.42 21.12 2.92
C VAL A 139 9.53 21.20 4.44
N GLN A 140 10.34 20.32 5.01
CA GLN A 140 10.65 20.30 6.43
C GLN A 140 11.90 21.13 6.70
#